data_AF-A0A0R3S6X2-F1
#
_entry.id   AF-A0A0R3S6X2-F1
#
_cell.length_a   1.000
_cell.length_b   1.000
_cell.length_c   1.000
_cell.angle_alpha   90.00
_cell.angle_beta   90.00
_cell.angle_gamma   90.00
#
_symmetry.space_group_name_H-M   'P 1'
#
loop_
_entity.id
_entity.type
_entity.pdbx_description
1 polymer ?
#
loop_
_entity_poly.entity_id
_entity_poly.type
_entity_poly.pdbx_seq_one_letter_code
_entity_poly.pdbx_strand_id
1 'polypeptide(L)'
;MSEGGRVVLCGQIAVYNTDLPNPPPLPEKTAQIIAERKIKREKFIVLQYKDDIDTSVAQLSTWLQEKKLKSRETIYEGLERAPEAVVDLLNGCNIGKMIVKVDDS
;
A
#
# COMPACT_ATOMS: atom_id res chain seq x y z
N MET A 1 -19.60 -3.68 5.10
CA MET A 1 -18.92 -3.30 6.36
C MET A 1 -19.91 -3.43 7.51
N SER A 2 -19.47 -4.00 8.63
CA SER A 2 -20.28 -4.14 9.84
C SER A 2 -20.52 -2.79 10.54
N GLU A 3 -21.52 -2.75 11.41
CA GLU A 3 -21.70 -1.67 12.40
C GLU A 3 -20.39 -1.45 13.19
N GLY A 4 -19.99 -0.20 13.39
CA GLY A 4 -18.77 0.17 14.11
C GLY A 4 -17.46 -0.19 13.41
N GLY A 5 -17.51 -0.55 12.12
CA GLY A 5 -16.32 -0.96 11.34
C GLY A 5 -15.26 0.14 11.22
N ARG A 6 -14.03 -0.26 10.84
CA ARG A 6 -12.92 0.67 10.59
C ARG A 6 -12.32 0.44 9.21
N VAL A 7 -12.04 1.53 8.52
CA VAL A 7 -11.36 1.56 7.22
C VAL A 7 -10.07 2.34 7.37
N VAL A 8 -8.94 1.68 7.16
CA VAL A 8 -7.61 2.30 7.14
C VAL A 8 -7.30 2.73 5.71
N LEU A 9 -7.26 4.03 5.46
CA LEU A 9 -6.89 4.59 4.17
C LEU A 9 -5.37 4.69 4.06
N CYS A 10 -4.75 3.61 3.60
CA CYS A 10 -3.30 3.55 3.34
C CYS A 10 -2.92 4.16 1.99
N GLY A 11 -3.77 4.02 0.98
CA GLY A 11 -3.53 4.52 -0.37
C GLY A 11 -4.72 4.29 -1.30
N GLN A 12 -4.69 4.93 -2.47
CA GLN A 12 -5.78 4.89 -3.46
C GLN A 12 -5.21 4.85 -4.88
N ILE A 13 -4.46 3.79 -5.20
CA ILE A 13 -3.67 3.67 -6.43
C ILE A 13 -4.49 3.86 -7.72
N ALA A 14 -5.76 3.46 -7.71
CA ALA A 14 -6.66 3.60 -8.85
C ALA A 14 -6.89 5.05 -9.32
N VAL A 15 -6.62 6.05 -8.47
CA VAL A 15 -6.82 7.47 -8.79
C VAL A 15 -5.51 8.26 -8.89
N TYR A 16 -4.33 7.62 -8.79
CA TYR A 16 -3.05 8.32 -8.84
C TYR A 16 -2.80 9.05 -10.16
N ASN A 17 -3.34 8.54 -11.26
CA ASN A 17 -3.23 9.13 -12.60
C ASN A 17 -4.49 9.93 -13.00
N THR A 18 -5.18 10.52 -12.03
CA THR A 18 -6.40 11.32 -12.24
C THR A 18 -6.28 12.67 -11.53
N ASP A 19 -7.09 13.64 -11.95
CA ASP A 19 -7.14 14.98 -11.33
C ASP A 19 -8.06 15.05 -10.08
N LEU A 20 -8.46 13.89 -9.55
CA LEU A 20 -9.32 13.84 -8.36
C LEU A 20 -8.55 14.28 -7.11
N PRO A 21 -9.21 14.94 -6.14
CA PRO A 21 -8.58 15.24 -4.85
C PRO A 21 -8.23 13.95 -4.11
N ASN A 22 -7.28 14.03 -3.16
CA ASN A 22 -6.87 12.88 -2.34
C ASN A 22 -7.23 13.09 -0.85
N PRO A 23 -8.27 12.42 -0.32
CA PRO A 23 -8.97 11.29 -0.93
C PRO A 23 -10.07 11.76 -1.90
N PRO A 24 -10.41 10.99 -2.94
CA PRO A 24 -11.52 11.30 -3.82
C PRO A 24 -12.82 11.37 -3.03
N PRO A 25 -13.79 12.20 -3.48
CA PRO A 25 -15.10 12.28 -2.86
C PRO A 25 -15.76 10.90 -2.85
N LEU A 26 -16.45 10.58 -1.76
CA LEU A 26 -17.21 9.35 -1.67
C LEU A 26 -18.54 9.50 -2.40
N PRO A 27 -19.02 8.46 -3.10
CA PRO A 27 -20.40 8.42 -3.55
C PRO A 27 -21.36 8.63 -2.37
N GLU A 28 -22.47 9.34 -2.59
CA GLU A 28 -23.41 9.70 -1.54
C GLU A 28 -23.91 8.48 -0.74
N LYS A 29 -24.28 7.41 -1.45
CA LYS A 29 -24.69 6.13 -0.85
C LYS A 29 -23.61 5.55 0.07
N THR A 30 -22.34 5.69 -0.28
CA THR A 30 -21.22 5.23 0.56
C THR A 30 -21.08 6.09 1.81
N ALA A 31 -21.23 7.40 1.68
CA ALA A 31 -21.20 8.32 2.82
C ALA A 31 -22.36 8.05 3.81
N GLN A 32 -23.57 7.79 3.30
CA GLN A 32 -24.73 7.39 4.10
C GLN A 32 -24.46 6.10 4.88
N ILE A 33 -23.94 5.05 4.23
CA ILE A 33 -23.60 3.78 4.89
C ILE A 33 -22.56 3.99 6.00
N ILE A 34 -21.55 4.85 5.77
CA ILE A 34 -20.53 5.16 6.78
C ILE A 34 -21.17 5.82 8.01
N ALA A 35 -22.08 6.77 7.81
CA ALA A 35 -22.78 7.46 8.88
C ALA A 35 -23.73 6.52 9.65
N GLU A 36 -24.62 5.82 8.94
CA GLU A 36 -25.60 4.90 9.51
C GLU A 36 -24.93 3.82 10.34
N ARG A 37 -23.84 3.25 9.82
CA ARG A 37 -23.13 2.14 10.46
C ARG A 37 -21.99 2.57 11.38
N LYS A 38 -21.84 3.88 11.64
CA LYS A 38 -20.80 4.46 12.51
C LYS A 38 -19.39 3.97 12.16
N ILE A 39 -19.09 3.88 10.86
CA ILE A 39 -17.80 3.40 10.38
C ILE A 39 -16.76 4.52 10.56
N LYS A 40 -15.63 4.20 11.18
CA LYS A 40 -14.47 5.11 11.18
C LYS A 40 -13.65 4.90 9.91
N ARG A 41 -13.31 5.98 9.23
CA ARG A 41 -12.49 5.96 8.02
C ARG A 41 -11.35 6.97 8.19
N GLU A 42 -10.14 6.48 8.39
CA GLU A 42 -8.99 7.30 8.83
C GLU A 42 -7.80 7.13 7.88
N LYS A 43 -7.11 8.23 7.60
CA LYS A 43 -5.85 8.20 6.83
C LYS A 43 -4.76 7.57 7.68
N PHE A 44 -3.98 6.70 7.06
CA PHE A 44 -2.76 6.15 7.63
C PHE A 44 -1.59 6.57 6.77
N ILE A 45 -0.70 7.39 7.33
CA ILE A 45 0.52 7.83 6.67
C ILE A 45 1.69 7.31 7.50
N VAL A 46 2.49 6.40 6.94
CA VAL A 46 3.59 5.76 7.68
C VAL A 46 4.55 6.76 8.32
N LEU A 47 4.74 7.92 7.69
CA LEU A 47 5.60 9.00 8.19
C LEU A 47 5.06 9.70 9.46
N GLN A 48 3.83 9.42 9.88
CA GLN A 48 3.27 9.88 11.16
C GLN A 48 3.64 8.94 12.32
N TYR A 49 4.19 7.75 12.02
CA TYR A 49 4.54 6.71 12.99
C TYR A 49 6.05 6.43 12.98
N LYS A 50 6.87 7.48 12.79
CA LYS A 50 8.33 7.34 12.65
C LYS A 50 8.97 6.63 13.84
N ASP A 51 8.49 6.90 15.04
CA ASP A 51 9.00 6.31 16.28
C ASP A 51 8.75 4.79 16.35
N ASP A 52 7.76 4.28 15.60
CA ASP A 52 7.42 2.86 15.53
C ASP A 52 8.15 2.12 14.40
N ILE A 53 8.82 2.83 13.47
CA ILE A 53 9.41 2.22 12.26
C ILE A 53 10.45 1.18 12.64
N ASP A 54 11.42 1.53 13.49
CA ASP A 54 12.54 0.64 13.81
C ASP A 54 12.06 -0.65 14.50
N THR A 55 11.15 -0.51 15.46
CA THR A 55 10.52 -1.65 16.15
C THR A 55 9.74 -2.53 15.17
N SER A 56 8.99 -1.91 14.25
CA SER A 56 8.21 -2.63 13.25
C SER A 56 9.11 -3.40 12.27
N VAL A 57 10.20 -2.77 11.80
CA VAL A 57 11.18 -3.40 10.90
C VAL A 57 11.85 -4.59 11.59
N ALA A 58 12.27 -4.45 12.85
CA ALA A 58 12.88 -5.54 13.60
C ALA A 58 11.94 -6.75 13.74
N GLN A 59 10.66 -6.50 14.07
CA GLN A 59 9.66 -7.55 14.18
C GLN A 59 9.37 -8.24 12.84
N LEU A 60 9.15 -7.46 11.77
CA LEU A 60 8.90 -8.02 10.44
C LEU A 60 10.09 -8.82 9.91
N SER A 61 11.31 -8.35 10.17
CA SER A 61 12.55 -9.07 9.82
C SER A 61 12.65 -10.40 10.56
N THR A 62 12.27 -10.43 11.84
CA THR A 62 12.23 -11.66 12.63
C THR A 62 11.24 -12.65 12.03
N TRP A 63 10.02 -12.22 11.72
CA TRP A 63 9.02 -13.10 11.09
C TRP A 63 9.44 -13.60 9.70
N LEU A 64 10.19 -12.81 8.94
CA LEU A 64 10.75 -13.22 7.66
C LEU A 64 11.80 -14.33 7.85
N GLN A 65 12.73 -14.16 8.80
CA GLN A 65 13.75 -15.17 9.15
C GLN A 65 13.12 -16.47 9.69
N GLU A 66 12.08 -16.35 10.52
CA GLU A 66 11.30 -17.47 11.06
C GLU A 66 10.36 -18.13 10.02
N LYS A 67 10.32 -17.62 8.78
CA LYS A 67 9.41 -18.08 7.71
C LYS A 67 7.91 -17.96 8.06
N LYS A 68 7.56 -17.12 9.03
CA LYS A 68 6.17 -16.73 9.36
C LYS A 68 5.62 -15.70 8.38
N LEU A 69 6.51 -14.94 7.74
CA LEU A 69 6.19 -14.00 6.66
C LEU A 69 6.81 -14.50 5.35
N LYS A 70 6.04 -14.49 4.26
CA LYS A 70 6.54 -14.82 2.92
C LYS A 70 6.61 -13.54 2.08
N SER A 71 7.81 -13.16 1.65
CA SER A 71 7.99 -12.12 0.62
C SER A 71 7.82 -12.76 -0.75
N ARG A 72 7.03 -12.13 -1.62
CA ARG A 72 6.96 -12.43 -3.05
C ARG A 72 7.39 -11.19 -3.78
N GLU A 73 8.18 -11.37 -4.83
CA GLU A 73 8.84 -10.28 -5.51
C GLU A 73 8.72 -10.47 -7.03
N THR A 74 8.61 -9.35 -7.73
CA THR A 74 8.75 -9.25 -9.17
C THR A 74 10.00 -8.41 -9.43
N ILE A 75 11.03 -9.03 -10.00
CA ILE A 75 12.37 -8.45 -10.10
C ILE A 75 12.68 -8.11 -11.55
N TYR A 76 13.07 -6.86 -11.78
CA TYR A 76 13.60 -6.38 -13.06
C TYR A 76 15.10 -6.15 -12.86
N GLU A 77 15.94 -6.59 -13.80
CA GLU A 77 17.40 -6.44 -13.72
C GLU A 77 17.85 -5.24 -14.56
N GLY A 78 18.71 -4.39 -13.99
CA GLY A 78 19.22 -3.18 -14.63
C GLY A 78 18.37 -1.93 -14.34
N LEU A 79 19.03 -0.80 -14.07
CA LEU A 79 18.35 0.46 -13.76
C LEU A 79 17.57 1.00 -14.97
N GLU A 80 18.02 0.71 -16.18
CA GLU A 80 17.37 1.06 -17.43
C GLU A 80 15.96 0.47 -17.57
N ARG A 81 15.67 -0.61 -16.84
CA ARG A 81 14.35 -1.24 -16.77
C ARG A 81 13.38 -0.55 -15.80
N ALA A 82 13.84 0.42 -15.00
CA ALA A 82 13.00 1.09 -14.01
C ALA A 82 11.75 1.79 -14.59
N PRO A 83 11.80 2.48 -15.75
CA PRO A 83 10.61 3.06 -16.35
C PRO A 83 9.54 2.02 -16.68
N GLU A 84 9.94 0.89 -17.27
CA GLU A 84 9.04 -0.22 -17.59
C GLU A 84 8.45 -0.84 -16.31
N ALA A 85 9.27 -1.04 -15.28
CA ALA A 85 8.82 -1.51 -13.99
C ALA A 85 7.70 -0.60 -13.42
N VAL A 86 7.87 0.72 -13.43
CA VAL A 86 6.82 1.64 -12.94
C VAL A 86 5.52 1.50 -13.73
N VAL A 87 5.59 1.39 -15.06
CA VAL A 87 4.39 1.18 -15.91
C VAL A 87 3.69 -0.12 -15.54
N ASP A 88 4.44 -1.20 -15.39
CA ASP A 88 3.93 -2.52 -15.05
C ASP A 88 3.37 -2.60 -13.63
N LEU A 89 3.96 -1.89 -12.67
CA LEU A 89 3.40 -1.72 -11.32
C LEU A 89 2.01 -1.09 -11.36
N LEU A 90 1.84 -0.03 -12.16
CA LEU A 90 0.57 0.69 -12.27
C LEU A 90 -0.47 -0.09 -13.09
N ASN A 91 -0.03 -0.94 -14.01
CA ASN A 91 -0.88 -1.86 -14.76
C ASN A 91 -1.21 -3.15 -13.99
N GLY A 92 -0.64 -3.35 -12.79
CA GLY A 92 -0.91 -4.51 -11.95
C GLY A 92 -0.22 -5.80 -12.42
N CYS A 93 0.89 -5.69 -13.16
CA CYS A 93 1.64 -6.83 -13.68
C CYS A 93 2.49 -7.54 -12.61
N ASN A 94 2.69 -6.97 -11.41
CA ASN A 94 3.52 -7.55 -10.37
C ASN A 94 2.80 -8.59 -9.50
N ILE A 95 3.52 -9.65 -9.14
CA ILE A 95 3.20 -10.51 -8.01
C ILE A 95 4.09 -10.11 -6.84
N GLY A 96 3.48 -9.52 -5.82
CA GLY A 96 4.19 -9.06 -4.62
C GLY A 96 4.96 -7.75 -4.86
N LYS A 97 6.11 -7.56 -4.20
CA LYS A 97 6.88 -6.32 -4.27
C LYS A 97 7.61 -6.22 -5.61
N MET A 98 7.43 -5.10 -6.32
CA MET A 98 8.25 -4.80 -7.48
C MET A 98 9.60 -4.24 -7.06
N ILE A 99 10.67 -4.80 -7.61
CA ILE A 99 12.07 -4.47 -7.33
C ILE A 99 12.82 -4.28 -8.65
N VAL A 100 13.66 -3.25 -8.72
CA VAL A 100 14.66 -3.07 -9.79
C VAL A 100 16.01 -3.37 -9.16
N LYS A 101 16.64 -4.46 -9.58
CA LYS A 101 17.97 -4.89 -9.13
C LYS A 101 19.01 -4.19 -10.00
N VAL A 102 19.81 -3.34 -9.39
CA VAL A 102 20.79 -2.49 -10.11
C VAL A 102 22.13 -3.20 -10.31
N ASP A 103 22.53 -4.05 -9.36
CA ASP A 103 23.77 -4.83 -9.40
C ASP A 103 23.65 -6.08 -8.50
N ASP A 104 24.61 -6.99 -8.61
CA ASP A 104 24.78 -8.22 -7.82
C ASP A 104 25.66 -8.06 -6.57
N SER A 105 26.21 -6.86 -6.35
CA SER A 105 27.17 -6.56 -5.28
C SER A 105 26.59 -6.45 -3.87
#